data_AF-A0A8T3YN81-F1
#
_entry.id   AF-A0A8T3YN81-F1
#
_cell.length_a   1.000
_cell.length_b   1.000
_cell.length_c   1.000
_cell.angle_alpha   90.00
_cell.angle_beta   90.00
_cell.angle_gamma   90.00
#
_symmetry.space_group_name_H-M   'P 1'
#
loop_
_entity.id
_entity.type
_entity.pdbx_description
1 polymer ?
#
loop_
_entity_poly.entity_id
_entity_poly.type
_entity_poly.pdbx_seq_one_letter_code
_entity_poly.pdbx_strand_id
1 'polypeptide(L)' 'MIKYAPLPQSILLTGIIGMIISAIFTYSGRISLSWGFAFMLVFIIMIIASFISMTPSFDDV' A
#
# COMPACT_ATOMS: atom_id res chain seq x y z
N MET A 1 -26.14 -11.74 4.12
CA MET A 1 -24.78 -12.23 3.85
C MET A 1 -23.92 -11.03 3.50
N ILE A 2 -23.11 -10.53 4.43
CA ILE A 2 -22.09 -9.53 4.11
C ILE A 2 -20.95 -10.30 3.46
N LYS A 3 -20.87 -10.21 2.14
CA LYS A 3 -19.78 -10.83 1.37
C LYS A 3 -18.54 -10.00 1.67
N TYR A 4 -17.65 -10.51 2.53
CA TYR A 4 -16.31 -9.95 2.70
C TYR A 4 -15.58 -10.14 1.38
N ALA A 5 -15.68 -9.16 0.49
CA ALA A 5 -14.89 -9.14 -0.72
C ALA A 5 -13.45 -8.88 -0.28
N PRO A 6 -12.49 -9.77 -0.60
CA PRO A 6 -11.08 -9.48 -0.36
C PRO A 6 -10.74 -8.13 -0.97
N LEU A 7 -9.95 -7.33 -0.25
CA LEU A 7 -9.62 -5.96 -0.63
C LEU A 7 -9.18 -5.92 -2.10
N PRO A 8 -9.71 -4.98 -2.90
CA PRO A 8 -9.48 -4.99 -4.33
C PRO A 8 -7.97 -4.87 -4.62
N GLN A 9 -7.48 -5.74 -5.51
CA GLN A 9 -6.08 -5.81 -5.94
C GLN A 9 -5.50 -4.45 -6.38
N SER A 10 -6.38 -3.51 -6.75
CA SER A 10 -6.03 -2.12 -7.03
C SER A 10 -5.35 -1.40 -5.86
N ILE A 11 -5.68 -1.68 -4.60
CA ILE A 11 -5.05 -1.00 -3.45
C ILE A 11 -3.58 -1.42 -3.30
N LEU A 12 -3.28 -2.71 -3.50
CA LEU A 12 -1.90 -3.20 -3.53
C LEU A 12 -1.11 -2.54 -4.67
N LEU A 13 -1.72 -2.45 -5.86
CA LEU A 13 -1.11 -1.80 -7.01
C LEU A 13 -0.85 -0.31 -6.76
N THR A 14 -1.81 0.41 -6.18
CA THR A 14 -1.65 1.80 -5.78
C THR A 14 -0.52 1.97 -4.76
N GLY A 15 -0.33 1.01 -3.84
CA GLY A 15 0.76 1.01 -2.87
C GLY A 15 2.13 0.89 -3.53
N ILE A 16 2.27 -0.04 -4.46
CA ILE A 16 3.52 -0.24 -5.21
C ILE A 16 3.83 0.98 -6.07
N ILE A 17 2.87 1.47 -6.85
CA ILE A 17 3.07 2.63 -7.73
C ILE A 17 3.38 3.88 -6.93
N GLY A 18 2.63 4.15 -5.87
CA GLY A 18 2.84 5.31 -5.01
C GLY A 18 4.20 5.28 -4.31
N MET A 19 4.65 4.09 -3.88
CA MET A 19 5.99 3.91 -3.32
C MET A 19 7.10 4.23 -4.34
N ILE A 20 6.96 3.75 -5.57
CA ILE A 20 7.94 4.00 -6.66
C ILE A 20 8.00 5.50 -6.99
N ILE A 21 6.84 6.15 -7.16
CA ILE A 21 6.77 7.58 -7.46
C ILE A 21 7.39 8.40 -6.32
N SER A 22 7.02 8.10 -5.08
CA SER A 22 7.58 8.77 -3.91
C SER A 22 9.10 8.60 -3.81
N ALA A 23 9.61 7.39 -4.07
CA ALA A 23 11.04 7.12 -4.05
C ALA A 23 11.80 7.92 -5.12
N ILE A 24 11.28 7.97 -6.35
CA ILE A 24 11.88 8.74 -7.46
C ILE A 24 11.90 10.24 -7.14
N PHE A 25 10.80 10.78 -6.62
CA PHE A 25 10.71 12.20 -6.29
C PHE A 25 11.59 12.60 -5.10
N THR A 26 11.73 11.70 -4.13
CA THR A 26 12.65 11.89 -2.98
C THR A 26 14.11 11.84 -3.44
N TYR A 27 14.46 10.85 -4.27
CA TYR A 27 15.82 10.72 -4.81
C TYR A 27 16.20 11.88 -5.74
N SER A 28 15.25 12.38 -6.53
CA SER A 28 15.46 13.52 -7.43
C SER A 28 15.57 14.87 -6.71
N GLY A 29 15.52 14.90 -5.37
CA GLY A 29 15.59 16.12 -4.57
C GLY A 29 14.39 17.06 -4.76
N ARG A 30 13.32 16.60 -5.42
CA ARG A 30 12.08 17.37 -5.65
C ARG A 30 11.25 17.46 -4.38
N ILE A 31 11.40 16.48 -3.49
CA ILE A 31 10.71 16.40 -2.20
C ILE A 31 11.77 16.35 -1.10
N SER A 32 11.58 17.13 -0.03
CA SER A 32 12.48 17.10 1.13
C SER A 32 12.49 15.71 1.78
N LEU A 33 13.61 15.33 2.38
CA LEU A 33 13.81 14.01 2.98
C LEU A 33 12.71 13.64 4.00
N SER A 34 12.22 14.61 4.78
CA SER A 34 11.15 14.42 5.77
C SER A 34 9.81 14.00 5.15
N TRP A 35 9.45 14.61 4.02
CA TRP A 35 8.24 14.27 3.27
C TRP A 35 8.40 12.93 2.55
N GLY A 36 9.57 12.65 1.98
CA GLY A 36 9.87 11.35 1.37
C GLY A 36 9.74 10.20 2.38
N PHE A 37 10.25 10.40 3.60
CA PHE A 37 10.10 9.44 4.70
C PHE A 37 8.63 9.23 5.09
N ALA A 38 7.85 10.31 5.23
CA ALA A 38 6.43 10.22 5.56
C ALA A 38 5.64 9.43 4.51
N PHE A 39 5.85 9.73 3.22
CA PHE A 39 5.20 9.00 2.13
C PHE A 39 5.62 7.53 2.10
N MET A 40 6.91 7.23 2.30
CA MET A 40 7.39 5.86 2.38
C MET A 40 6.71 5.07 3.50
N LEU A 41 6.52 5.69 4.67
CA LEU A 41 5.85 5.07 5.82
C LEU A 41 4.38 4.75 5.50
N VAL A 42 3.66 5.69 4.88
CA VAL A 42 2.25 5.51 4.47
C VAL A 42 2.13 4.36 3.45
N PHE A 43 2.97 4.33 2.42
CA PHE A 43 2.91 3.27 1.40
C PHE A 43 3.26 1.89 1.96
N ILE A 44 4.22 1.81 2.89
CA ILE A 44 4.55 0.55 3.57
C ILE A 44 3.35 0.04 4.39
N ILE A 45 2.71 0.90 5.18
CA ILE A 45 1.52 0.52 5.96
C ILE A 45 0.39 0.03 5.03
N MET A 46 0.20 0.70 3.89
CA MET A 46 -0.83 0.32 2.91
C MET A 46 -0.54 -1.05 2.25
N ILE A 47 0.73 -1.35 1.97
CA ILE A 47 1.14 -2.66 1.46
C ILE A 47 0.91 -3.75 2.52
N ILE A 48 1.28 -3.51 3.78
CA ILE A 48 1.04 -4.43 4.89
C ILE A 48 -0.47 -4.68 5.06
N ALA A 49 -1.27 -3.61 5.06
CA ALA A 49 -2.73 -3.72 5.15
C ALA A 49 -3.33 -4.53 4.00
N SER A 50 -2.79 -4.38 2.79
CA SER A 50 -3.21 -5.17 1.63
C SER A 50 -2.93 -6.65 1.83
N PHE A 51 -1.75 -7.02 2.32
CA PHE A 51 -1.43 -8.43 2.61
C PHE A 51 -2.31 -9.02 3.71
N ILE A 52 -2.58 -8.25 4.78
CA ILE A 52 -3.49 -8.69 5.84
C ILE A 52 -4.87 -8.97 5.25
N SER A 53 -5.37 -8.12 4.36
CA SER A 53 -6.70 -8.31 3.79
C SER A 53 -6.79 -9.39 2.70
N MET A 54 -5.67 -9.80 2.11
CA MET A 54 -5.62 -10.93 1.17
C MET A 54 -5.56 -12.28 1.89
N THR A 55 -5.46 -12.29 3.23
CA THR A 55 -5.52 -13.53 4.01
C THR A 55 -6.93 -14.12 3.88
N PRO A 56 -7.09 -15.32 3.29
CA PRO A 56 -8.39 -15.94 3.17
C PRO A 56 -8.92 -16.24 4.57
N SER A 57 -10.10 -15.70 4.91
CA SER A 57 -10.86 -16.18 6.05
C SER A 57 -11.27 -17.62 5.75
N PHE A 58 -10.83 -18.57 6.57
CA PHE A 58 -11.37 -19.93 6.61
C PHE A 58 -12.83 -19.84 7.08
N ASP A 59 -13.73 -19.48 6.17
CA ASP A 59 -15.17 -19.36 6.44
C ASP A 59 -16.00 -19.80 5.23
N ASP A 60 -15.45 -20.71 4.42
CA ASP A 60 -16.19 -21.44 3.39
C ASP A 60 -15.93 -22.96 3.57
N VAL A 61 -16.71 -23.57 4.48
CA VAL A 61 -16.96 -25.02 4.70
C VAL A 61 -15.80 -25.89 5.20
#